data_AF-K1UE53-F1
#
_entry.id   AF-K1UE53-F1
#
_cell.length_a   1.000
_cell.length_b   1.000
_cell.length_c   1.000
_cell.angle_alpha   90.00
_cell.angle_beta   90.00
_cell.angle_gamma   90.00
#
_symmetry.space_group_name_H-M   'P 1'
#
loop_
_entity.id
_entity.type
_entity.pdbx_description
1 polymer ?
#
loop_
_entity_poly.entity_id
_entity_poly.type
_entity_poly.pdbx_seq_one_letter_code
_entity_poly.pdbx_strand_id
1 'polypeptide(L)'
;MIRDVKKGESLGGSREYFKKEYKKFPPTTIEEKISLALFVIATVLAFTRQFYQNLLPGLKPAYVFIICAILSFLITRSDGERLMLWKSVQTKIIWEMIYIFAGGLAVGTLINESGAAERIGELVSGMGLTGGLTTVFVIVTVTLLMSDVTSNTDNSGSCNSYCNL
;
A
#
# COMPACT_ATOMS: atom_id res chain seq x y z
N MET A 1 10.81 -10.64 -20.37
CA MET A 1 11.99 -11.24 -21.02
C MET A 1 12.53 -12.43 -20.19
N ILE A 2 11.65 -13.35 -19.73
CA ILE A 2 12.00 -14.58 -18.99
C ILE A 2 11.34 -15.77 -19.71
N ARG A 3 11.67 -15.97 -21.00
CA ARG A 3 11.11 -17.06 -21.82
C ARG A 3 12.19 -17.94 -22.45
N ASP A 4 13.35 -18.07 -21.81
CA ASP A 4 14.47 -18.84 -22.35
C ASP A 4 15.18 -19.72 -21.31
N VAL A 5 14.43 -20.35 -20.40
CA VAL A 5 15.00 -21.41 -19.54
C VAL A 5 14.27 -22.72 -19.81
N LYS A 6 14.98 -23.67 -20.43
CA LYS A 6 14.50 -25.03 -20.65
C LYS A 6 14.34 -25.74 -19.29
N LYS A 7 13.19 -26.41 -19.09
CA LYS A 7 12.90 -27.26 -17.93
C LYS A 7 13.92 -28.41 -17.86
N GLY A 8 14.97 -28.26 -17.05
CA GLY A 8 15.99 -29.31 -16.83
C GLY A 8 17.38 -28.80 -16.45
N GLU A 9 17.69 -27.51 -16.60
CA GLU A 9 18.97 -26.97 -16.14
C GLU A 9 18.92 -26.69 -14.65
N SER A 10 19.73 -27.42 -13.86
CA SER A 10 20.00 -27.00 -12.49
C SER A 10 20.61 -25.60 -12.55
N LEU A 11 20.08 -24.66 -11.78
CA LEU A 11 20.71 -23.35 -11.52
C LEU A 11 22.02 -23.58 -10.75
N GLY A 12 23.01 -24.17 -11.42
CA GLY A 12 24.36 -24.37 -10.94
C GLY A 12 24.95 -23.00 -10.68
N GLY A 13 24.98 -22.63 -9.40
CA GLY A 13 25.45 -21.33 -8.95
C GLY A 13 24.42 -20.22 -9.13
N SER A 14 23.30 -20.25 -8.39
CA SER A 14 22.45 -19.07 -8.22
C SER A 14 23.30 -17.83 -7.85
N ARG A 15 24.36 -18.04 -7.06
CA ARG A 15 25.35 -17.01 -6.69
C ARG A 15 26.16 -16.50 -7.88
N GLU A 16 26.66 -17.36 -8.78
CA GLU A 16 27.32 -16.95 -10.02
C GLU A 16 26.38 -16.14 -10.94
N TYR A 17 25.12 -16.55 -11.04
CA TYR A 17 24.11 -15.84 -11.82
C TYR A 17 23.86 -14.43 -11.27
N PHE A 18 23.61 -14.28 -9.96
CA PHE A 18 23.46 -12.97 -9.32
C PHE A 18 24.73 -12.12 -9.41
N LYS A 19 25.93 -12.72 -9.33
CA LYS A 19 27.20 -12.00 -9.45
C LYS A 19 27.48 -11.51 -10.88
N LYS A 20 27.06 -12.28 -11.90
CA LYS A 20 27.09 -11.85 -13.31
C LYS A 20 26.09 -10.73 -13.56
N GLU A 21 24.88 -10.84 -13.02
CA GLU A 21 23.87 -9.80 -13.18
C GLU A 21 24.24 -8.51 -12.41
N TYR A 22 24.77 -8.63 -11.19
CA TYR A 22 25.29 -7.51 -10.41
C TYR A 22 26.40 -6.74 -11.15
N LYS A 23 27.30 -7.45 -11.83
CA LYS A 23 28.37 -6.86 -12.65
C LYS A 23 27.86 -6.16 -13.92
N LYS A 24 26.64 -6.44 -14.39
CA LYS A 24 26.03 -5.76 -15.53
C LYS A 24 25.38 -4.44 -15.15
N PHE A 25 25.14 -4.18 -13.87
CA PHE A 25 24.57 -2.90 -13.45
C PHE A 25 25.61 -1.77 -13.59
N PRO A 26 25.23 -0.63 -14.21
CA PRO A 26 26.08 0.54 -14.28
C PRO A 26 26.37 1.11 -12.88
N PRO A 27 27.44 1.90 -12.71
CA PRO A 27 27.72 2.57 -11.44
C PRO A 27 26.52 3.44 -11.03
N THR A 28 26.18 3.39 -9.74
CA THR A 28 25.02 4.10 -9.16
C THR A 28 25.13 5.59 -9.45
N THR A 29 24.09 6.17 -10.05
CA THR A 29 24.09 7.60 -10.36
C THR A 29 23.92 8.42 -9.08
N ILE A 30 24.35 9.68 -9.11
CA ILE A 30 24.17 10.61 -7.97
C ILE A 30 22.67 10.73 -7.61
N GLU A 31 21.80 10.59 -8.60
CA GLU A 31 20.35 10.73 -8.48
C GLU A 31 19.73 9.54 -7.76
N GLU A 32 20.21 8.32 -8.03
CA GLU A 32 19.82 7.12 -7.29
C GLU A 32 20.25 7.22 -5.82
N LYS A 33 21.41 7.83 -5.54
CA LYS A 33 21.84 8.09 -4.16
C LYS A 33 20.95 9.12 -3.47
N ILE A 34 20.55 10.19 -4.17
CA ILE A 34 19.65 11.21 -3.62
C ILE A 34 18.26 10.64 -3.37
N SER A 35 17.70 9.85 -4.29
CA SER A 35 16.39 9.22 -4.10
C SER A 35 16.40 8.20 -2.96
N LEU A 36 17.47 7.42 -2.84
CA LEU A 36 17.69 6.51 -1.71
C LEU A 36 17.79 7.28 -0.39
N ALA A 37 18.55 8.38 -0.37
CA ALA A 37 18.67 9.22 0.83
C ALA A 37 17.32 9.82 1.24
N LEU A 38 16.54 10.36 0.31
CA LEU A 38 15.19 10.87 0.56
C LEU A 38 14.26 9.78 1.11
N PHE A 39 14.33 8.56 0.57
CA PHE A 39 13.54 7.43 1.04
C PHE A 39 13.92 7.02 2.47
N VAL A 40 15.22 6.91 2.76
CA VAL A 40 15.71 6.56 4.10
C VAL A 40 15.33 7.65 5.11
N ILE A 41 15.51 8.92 4.76
CA ILE A 41 15.11 10.07 5.59
C ILE A 41 13.61 10.02 5.87
N ALA A 42 12.76 9.90 4.83
CA ALA A 42 11.32 9.84 5.00
C ALA A 42 10.89 8.67 5.90
N THR A 43 11.51 7.51 5.73
CA THR A 43 11.25 6.31 6.54
C THR A 43 11.66 6.53 8.00
N VAL A 44 12.90 6.97 8.24
CA VAL A 44 13.40 7.21 9.60
C VAL A 44 12.55 8.27 10.31
N LEU A 45 12.19 9.36 9.63
CA LEU A 45 11.30 10.37 10.20
C LEU A 45 9.93 9.76 10.53
N ALA A 46 9.32 9.00 9.63
CA ALA A 46 8.02 8.36 9.88
C ALA A 46 8.01 7.46 11.13
N PHE A 47 9.07 6.67 11.34
CA PHE A 47 9.20 5.78 12.51
C PHE A 47 9.62 6.52 13.79
N THR A 48 10.43 7.57 13.70
CA THR A 48 10.89 8.34 14.85
C THR A 48 9.87 9.37 15.36
N ARG A 49 8.64 9.37 14.83
CA ARG A 49 7.52 10.23 15.29
C ARG A 49 7.39 10.29 16.80
N GLN A 50 7.55 9.16 17.47
CA GLN A 50 7.41 9.07 18.93
C GLN A 50 8.41 9.97 19.69
N PHE A 51 9.56 10.29 19.09
CA PHE A 51 10.61 11.11 19.70
C PHE A 51 10.41 12.61 19.48
N TYR A 52 9.86 13.04 18.34
CA TYR A 52 9.68 14.46 18.02
C TYR A 52 8.24 14.98 18.17
N GLN A 53 7.28 14.10 18.49
CA GLN A 53 5.87 14.48 18.72
C GLN A 53 5.67 15.57 19.77
N ASN A 54 6.55 15.63 20.78
CA ASN A 54 6.47 16.62 21.86
C ASN A 54 6.90 18.02 21.42
N LEU A 55 7.78 18.12 20.41
CA LEU A 55 8.30 19.39 19.91
C LEU A 55 7.50 19.90 18.70
N LEU A 56 6.96 18.99 17.88
CA LEU A 56 6.19 19.29 16.66
C LEU A 56 4.95 18.37 16.57
N PRO A 57 3.85 18.69 17.28
CA PRO A 57 2.66 17.83 17.33
C PRO A 57 1.92 17.71 15.99
N GLY A 58 2.11 18.67 15.08
CA GLY A 58 1.49 18.68 13.75
C GLY A 58 2.15 17.75 12.72
N LEU A 59 3.37 17.27 12.96
CA LEU A 59 4.16 16.54 11.97
C LEU A 59 3.79 15.05 11.92
N LYS A 60 2.58 14.75 11.44
CA LYS A 60 2.15 13.38 11.15
C LYS A 60 3.02 12.78 10.03
N PRO A 61 3.24 11.45 10.01
CA PRO A 61 4.05 10.80 8.98
C PRO A 61 3.60 11.13 7.55
N ALA A 62 2.29 11.27 7.34
CA ALA A 62 1.73 11.69 6.04
C ALA A 62 2.32 13.01 5.52
N TYR A 63 2.48 14.02 6.37
CA TYR A 63 3.06 15.31 5.96
C TYR A 63 4.55 15.20 5.67
N VAL A 64 5.29 14.36 6.40
CA VAL A 64 6.71 14.09 6.12
C VAL A 64 6.86 13.50 4.70
N PHE A 65 6.04 12.51 4.35
CA PHE A 65 6.07 11.92 3.00
C PHE A 65 5.73 12.94 1.92
N ILE A 66 4.75 13.83 2.15
CA ILE A 66 4.39 14.90 1.20
C ILE A 66 5.55 15.89 1.03
N ILE A 67 6.20 16.33 2.13
CA ILE A 67 7.34 17.24 2.07
C ILE A 67 8.50 16.59 1.31
N CYS A 68 8.84 15.34 1.62
CA CYS A 68 9.88 14.60 0.89
C CYS A 68 9.53 14.40 -0.60
N ALA A 69 8.26 14.17 -0.93
CA ALA A 69 7.81 14.07 -2.32
C ALA A 69 7.98 15.41 -3.06
N ILE A 70 7.57 16.53 -2.45
CA ILE A 70 7.74 17.88 -3.01
C ILE A 70 9.23 18.21 -3.19
N LEU A 71 10.07 17.92 -2.18
CA LEU A 71 11.53 18.10 -2.28
C LEU A 71 12.11 17.29 -3.43
N SER A 72 11.63 16.07 -3.64
CA SER A 72 12.06 15.22 -4.76
C SER A 72 11.61 15.73 -6.13
N PHE A 73 10.58 16.57 -6.23
CA PHE A 73 10.22 17.28 -7.47
C PHE A 73 11.08 18.54 -7.67
N LEU A 74 11.54 19.16 -6.58
CA LEU A 74 12.36 20.37 -6.62
C LEU A 74 13.83 20.09 -6.93
N ILE A 75 14.34 18.90 -6.56
CA ILE A 75 15.69 18.47 -6.88
C ILE A 75 15.80 18.19 -8.38
N THR A 76 16.67 18.94 -9.05
CA THR A 76 17.00 18.79 -10.48
C THR A 76 18.28 17.99 -10.65
N ARG A 77 18.33 17.14 -11.68
CA ARG A 77 19.54 16.41 -12.09
C ARG A 77 20.60 17.39 -12.61
N SER A 78 21.86 16.97 -12.61
CA SER A 78 22.96 17.76 -13.21
C SER A 78 22.78 17.99 -14.72
N ASP A 79 21.99 17.16 -15.40
CA ASP A 79 21.63 17.31 -16.82
C ASP A 79 20.40 18.24 -17.06
N GLY A 80 19.85 18.88 -16.02
CA GLY A 80 18.71 19.79 -16.14
C GLY A 80 17.33 19.11 -16.17
N GLU A 81 17.27 17.78 -16.23
CA GLU A 81 16.02 17.03 -16.08
C GLU A 81 15.59 16.91 -14.61
N ARG A 82 14.28 16.91 -14.33
CA ARG A 82 13.75 16.78 -12.97
C ARG A 82 13.90 15.35 -12.45
N LEU A 83 14.25 15.18 -11.16
CA LEU A 83 14.42 13.85 -10.54
C LEU A 83 13.12 13.03 -10.59
N MET A 84 11.96 13.70 -10.48
CA MET A 84 10.65 13.11 -10.74
C MET A 84 9.86 13.96 -11.74
N LEU A 85 9.32 13.33 -12.79
CA LEU A 85 8.39 13.94 -13.73
C LEU A 85 6.96 13.65 -13.30
N TRP A 86 6.12 14.69 -13.19
CA TRP A 86 4.70 14.54 -12.83
C TRP A 86 3.98 13.54 -13.75
N LYS A 87 4.31 13.57 -15.05
CA LYS A 87 3.75 12.66 -16.05
C LYS A 87 4.02 11.17 -15.74
N SER A 88 5.14 10.85 -15.11
CA SER A 88 5.49 9.48 -14.68
C SER A 88 4.94 9.14 -13.30
N VAL A 89 4.82 10.12 -12.41
CA VAL A 89 4.29 9.89 -11.05
C VAL A 89 2.78 9.67 -11.08
N GLN A 90 2.03 10.47 -11.84
CA GLN A 90 0.57 10.37 -11.90
C GLN A 90 0.06 9.00 -12.36
N THR A 91 0.82 8.29 -13.21
CA THR A 91 0.46 6.96 -13.72
C THR A 91 0.79 5.86 -12.73
N LYS A 92 1.69 6.11 -11.77
CA LYS A 92 2.03 5.18 -10.68
C LYS A 92 1.14 5.37 -9.45
N ILE A 93 0.49 6.52 -9.31
CA ILE A 93 -0.48 6.77 -8.23
C ILE A 93 -1.75 5.96 -8.51
N ILE A 94 -2.12 5.10 -7.57
CA ILE A 94 -3.38 4.36 -7.60
C ILE A 94 -4.48 5.27 -7.05
N TRP A 95 -5.10 6.06 -7.93
CA TRP A 95 -6.16 7.00 -7.55
C TRP A 95 -7.37 6.32 -6.93
N GLU A 96 -7.71 5.12 -7.41
CA GLU A 96 -8.80 4.30 -6.91
C GLU A 96 -8.67 4.02 -5.41
N MET A 97 -7.47 3.68 -4.94
CA MET A 97 -7.22 3.43 -3.52
C MET A 97 -7.43 4.69 -2.68
N ILE A 98 -7.01 5.87 -3.18
CA ILE A 98 -7.22 7.14 -2.48
C ILE A 98 -8.72 7.41 -2.31
N TYR A 99 -9.52 7.20 -3.36
CA TYR A 99 -10.96 7.40 -3.30
C TYR A 99 -11.66 6.40 -2.39
N ILE A 100 -11.25 5.12 -2.39
CA ILE A 100 -11.81 4.09 -1.49
C ILE A 100 -11.52 4.43 -0.03
N PHE A 101 -10.29 4.85 0.29
CA PHE A 101 -9.96 5.26 1.67
C PHE A 101 -10.75 6.50 2.09
N ALA A 102 -10.86 7.52 1.23
CA ALA A 102 -11.63 8.71 1.53
C ALA A 102 -13.12 8.40 1.74
N GLY A 103 -13.70 7.57 0.86
CA GLY A 103 -15.09 7.12 0.96
C GLY A 103 -15.34 6.29 2.22
N GLY A 104 -14.44 5.36 2.56
CA GLY A 104 -14.54 4.55 3.77
C GLY A 104 -14.50 5.38 5.05
N LEU A 105 -13.60 6.38 5.11
CA LEU A 105 -13.55 7.33 6.23
C LEU A 105 -14.82 8.19 6.31
N ALA A 106 -15.32 8.70 5.19
CA ALA A 106 -16.54 9.51 5.14
C ALA A 106 -17.77 8.72 5.61
N VAL A 107 -17.94 7.49 5.12
CA VAL A 107 -19.03 6.59 5.54
C VAL A 107 -18.89 6.23 7.01
N GLY A 108 -17.67 5.94 7.49
CA GLY A 108 -17.42 5.69 8.91
C GLY A 108 -17.83 6.85 9.80
N THR A 109 -17.48 8.08 9.42
CA THR A 109 -17.91 9.28 10.15
C THR A 109 -19.43 9.46 10.10
N LEU A 110 -20.06 9.29 8.94
CA LEU A 110 -21.51 9.39 8.79
C LEU A 110 -22.26 8.38 9.66
N ILE A 111 -21.81 7.12 9.71
CA ILE A 111 -22.42 6.07 10.55
C ILE A 111 -22.28 6.41 12.04
N ASN A 112 -21.16 7.02 12.44
CA ASN A 112 -20.93 7.45 13.81
C ASN A 112 -21.79 8.67 14.18
N GLU A 113 -21.77 9.73 13.36
CA GLU A 113 -22.51 10.98 13.60
C GLU A 113 -24.03 10.80 13.48
N SER A 114 -24.51 9.87 12.65
CA SER A 114 -25.95 9.55 12.54
C SER A 114 -26.49 8.76 13.74
N GLY A 115 -25.64 8.29 14.65
CA GLY A 115 -26.02 7.41 15.76
C GLY A 115 -26.35 5.98 15.33
N ALA A 116 -26.18 5.65 14.05
CA ALA A 116 -26.40 4.29 13.53
C ALA A 116 -25.45 3.28 14.19
N ALA A 117 -24.19 3.68 14.44
CA ALA A 117 -23.23 2.85 15.16
C ALA A 117 -23.73 2.44 16.55
N GLU A 118 -24.33 3.38 17.28
CA GLU A 118 -24.82 3.17 18.65
C GLU A 118 -26.04 2.24 18.67
N ARG A 119 -26.99 2.44 17.75
CA ARG A 119 -28.17 1.56 17.62
C ARG A 119 -27.81 0.13 17.23
N ILE A 120 -26.85 -0.06 16.33
CA ILE A 120 -26.35 -1.39 15.97
C ILE A 120 -25.64 -2.02 17.18
N GLY A 121 -24.86 -1.24 17.93
CA GLY A 121 -24.20 -1.69 19.16
C GLY A 121 -25.19 -2.17 20.22
N GLU A 122 -26.28 -1.43 20.46
CA GLU A 122 -27.35 -1.81 21.38
C GLU A 122 -27.98 -3.15 20.97
N LEU A 123 -28.35 -3.32 19.70
CA LEU A 123 -28.92 -4.56 19.18
C LEU A 123 -27.98 -5.75 19.35
N VAL A 124 -26.70 -5.58 19.04
CA VAL A 124 -25.67 -6.62 19.18
C VAL A 124 -25.44 -6.98 20.65
N SER A 125 -25.40 -5.97 21.54
CA SER A 125 -25.26 -6.20 22.98
C SER A 125 -26.45 -6.95 23.58
N GLY A 126 -27.67 -6.71 23.06
CA GLY A 126 -28.89 -7.44 23.43
C GLY A 126 -28.87 -8.92 23.06
N MET A 127 -28.03 -9.33 22.11
CA MET A 127 -27.81 -10.74 21.75
C MET A 127 -26.80 -11.45 22.68
N GLY A 128 -26.36 -10.80 23.76
CA GLY A 128 -25.42 -11.36 24.74
C GLY A 128 -23.94 -11.31 24.31
N LEU A 129 -23.62 -10.55 23.25
CA LEU A 129 -22.25 -10.33 22.76
C LEU A 129 -21.54 -9.23 23.56
N THR A 130 -21.50 -9.36 24.88
CA THR A 130 -20.96 -8.35 25.80
C THR A 130 -19.43 -8.24 25.81
N GLY A 131 -18.75 -8.96 24.91
CA GLY A 131 -17.30 -8.94 24.72
C GLY A 131 -16.62 -10.28 25.02
N GLY A 132 -15.33 -10.39 24.69
CA GLY A 132 -14.51 -11.60 24.89
C GLY A 132 -14.30 -12.43 23.62
N LEU A 133 -13.78 -13.66 23.78
CA LEU A 133 -13.40 -14.53 22.67
C LEU A 133 -14.57 -14.88 21.75
N THR A 134 -15.77 -15.06 22.30
CA THR A 134 -16.98 -15.41 21.53
C THR A 134 -17.38 -14.30 20.56
N THR A 135 -17.38 -13.04 20.99
CA THR A 135 -17.69 -11.89 20.12
C THR A 135 -16.67 -11.74 18.99
N VAL A 136 -15.38 -11.92 19.30
CA VAL A 136 -14.31 -11.88 18.28
C VAL A 136 -14.49 -13.01 17.26
N PHE A 137 -14.77 -14.23 17.71
CA PHE A 137 -14.99 -15.37 16.82
C PHE A 137 -16.16 -15.12 15.87
N VAL A 138 -17.30 -14.63 16.39
CA VAL A 138 -18.48 -14.31 15.57
C VAL A 138 -18.17 -13.22 14.53
N ILE A 139 -17.53 -12.12 14.93
CA ILE A 139 -17.16 -11.04 14.00
C ILE A 139 -16.22 -11.56 12.91
N VAL A 140 -15.18 -12.31 13.29
CA VAL A 140 -14.22 -12.88 12.33
C VAL A 140 -14.90 -13.84 11.37
N THR A 141 -15.75 -14.77 11.86
CA THR A 141 -16.50 -15.69 10.99
C THR A 141 -17.39 -14.93 10.02
N VAL A 142 -18.13 -13.91 10.48
CA VAL A 142 -18.98 -13.10 9.60
C VAL A 142 -18.15 -12.34 8.57
N THR A 143 -17.04 -11.70 8.95
CA THR A 143 -16.17 -10.98 8.02
C THR A 143 -15.52 -11.91 7.00
N LEU A 144 -15.11 -13.13 7.39
CA LEU A 144 -14.57 -14.12 6.47
C LEU A 144 -15.62 -14.60 5.46
N LEU A 145 -16.82 -14.93 5.92
CA LEU A 145 -17.92 -15.32 5.02
C LEU A 145 -18.27 -14.20 4.03
N MET A 146 -18.31 -12.94 4.48
CA MET A 146 -18.52 -11.77 3.61
C MET A 146 -17.39 -11.60 2.58
N SER A 147 -16.14 -11.83 3.00
CA SER A 147 -14.98 -11.76 2.12
C SER A 147 -15.04 -12.84 1.04
N ASP A 148 -15.40 -14.07 1.41
CA ASP A 148 -15.57 -15.20 0.49
C ASP A 148 -16.69 -14.95 -0.54
N VAL A 149 -17.82 -14.35 -0.11
CA VAL A 149 -18.92 -13.98 -1.02
C VAL A 149 -18.46 -12.90 -2.01
N THR A 150 -17.69 -11.91 -1.54
CA THR A 150 -17.20 -10.84 -2.39
C THR A 150 -16.13 -11.34 -3.37
N SER A 151 -15.20 -12.20 -2.94
CA SER A 151 -14.14 -12.75 -3.80
C SER A 151 -14.66 -13.73 -4.86
N ASN A 152 -15.71 -14.51 -4.56
CA ASN A 152 -16.28 -15.45 -5.53
C ASN A 152 -17.25 -14.78 -6.53
N THR A 153 -17.72 -13.57 -6.25
CA THR A 153 -18.56 -12.81 -7.18
C THR A 153 -17.78 -12.40 -8.44
N ASP A 154 -16.46 -12.23 -8.37
CA ASP A 154 -15.59 -12.01 -9.55
C ASP A 154 -15.43 -13.26 -10.44
N ASN A 155 -15.59 -14.47 -9.87
CA ASN A 155 -15.47 -15.73 -10.62
C ASN A 155 -16.73 -16.06 -11.44
N SER A 156 -17.87 -15.46 -11.09
CA SER A 156 -19.16 -15.70 -11.76
C SER A 156 -19.28 -14.99 -13.12
N GLY A 157 -18.53 -13.89 -13.33
CA GLY A 157 -18.48 -13.17 -14.60
C GLY A 157 -17.52 -13.78 -15.64
N SER A 158 -16.52 -14.55 -15.20
CA SER A 158 -15.54 -15.18 -16.11
C SER A 158 -16.11 -16.41 -16.82
N CYS A 159 -17.18 -17.03 -16.31
CA CYS A 159 -17.86 -18.16 -16.94
C CYS A 159 -18.83 -17.77 -18.08
N ASN A 160 -18.81 -16.51 -18.55
CA ASN A 160 -19.51 -16.12 -19.79
C ASN A 160 -18.55 -15.75 -20.93
N SER A 161 -17.25 -15.56 -20.65
CA SER A 161 -16.26 -15.21 -21.69
C SER A 161 -15.47 -16.40 -22.24
N TYR A 162 -15.47 -17.55 -21.55
CA TYR A 162 -14.82 -18.79 -22.03
C TYR A 162 -15.76 -19.79 -22.71
N CYS A 163 -17.04 -19.45 -22.89
CA CYS A 163 -18.04 -20.29 -23.58
C CYS A 163 -18.31 -19.82 -25.04
N ASN A 164 -17.48 -18.92 -25.59
CA ASN A 164 -17.54 -18.43 -26.97
C ASN A 164 -16.14 -18.32 -27.62
N LEU A 165 -15.31 -19.33 -27.42
CA LEU A 165 -14.13 -19.66 -28.25
C LEU A 165 -14.08 -21.19 -28.40
#